data_AF-A0A4Y7UFE1-F1
#
_entry.id   AF-A0A4Y7UFE1-F1
#
_cell.length_a   1.000
_cell.length_b   1.000
_cell.length_c   1.000
_cell.angle_alpha   90.00
_cell.angle_beta   90.00
_cell.angle_gamma   90.00
#
_symmetry.space_group_name_H-M   'P 1'
#
loop_
_entity.id
_entity.type
_entity.pdbx_description
1 polymer ?
#
loop_
_entity_poly.entity_id
_entity_poly.type
_entity_poly.pdbx_seq_one_letter_code
_entity_poly.pdbx_strand_id
1 'polypeptide(L)'
;MGYRNGYYRKDGTYVQGHYANNRSKSFSNKNNGCLVLLLAGLLLGLPMSCSDSSSDSPDKPSKPNSNCPTKTCGDFSSQSAAQSTYNSNKSCYKNLDADGDGIACENLSK
;
A
#
# COMPACT_ATOMS: atom_id res chain seq x y z
N MET A 1 17.35 9.65 -5.03
CA MET A 1 16.18 10.54 -4.86
C MET A 1 16.71 11.96 -4.73
N GLY A 2 16.14 12.93 -5.45
CA GLY A 2 16.57 14.33 -5.38
C GLY A 2 15.51 15.18 -4.68
N TYR A 3 15.91 15.98 -3.69
CA TYR A 3 15.03 17.00 -3.12
C TYR A 3 14.92 18.18 -4.09
N ARG A 4 13.70 18.65 -4.36
CA ARG A 4 13.45 19.84 -5.16
C ARG A 4 13.09 20.98 -4.22
N ASN A 5 13.93 22.01 -4.19
CA ASN A 5 13.70 23.18 -3.34
C ASN A 5 12.42 23.91 -3.73
N GLY A 6 11.70 24.40 -2.73
CA GLY A 6 10.56 25.29 -2.94
C GLY A 6 10.98 26.66 -3.45
N TYR A 7 10.04 27.39 -4.05
CA TYR A 7 10.29 28.75 -4.56
C TYR A 7 8.99 29.56 -4.61
N TYR A 8 9.12 30.88 -4.64
CA TYR A 8 8.01 31.82 -4.84
C TYR A 8 7.78 32.08 -6.33
N ARG A 9 6.52 32.01 -6.74
CA ARG A 9 6.08 32.40 -8.09
C ARG A 9 6.01 33.92 -8.21
N LYS A 10 5.99 34.43 -9.45
CA LYS A 10 5.86 35.89 -9.71
C LYS A 10 4.54 36.49 -9.21
N ASP A 11 3.54 35.65 -9.01
CA ASP A 11 2.23 35.99 -8.43
C ASP A 11 2.23 36.03 -6.88
N GLY A 12 3.38 35.76 -6.24
CA GLY A 12 3.53 35.76 -4.78
C GLY A 12 3.17 34.44 -4.09
N THR A 13 2.67 33.44 -4.82
CA THR A 13 2.32 32.13 -4.25
C THR A 13 3.58 31.29 -4.00
N TYR A 14 3.72 30.74 -2.79
CA TYR A 14 4.82 29.83 -2.45
C TYR A 14 4.52 28.40 -2.91
N VAL A 15 5.47 27.78 -3.62
CA VAL A 15 5.41 26.36 -3.97
C VAL A 15 6.36 25.61 -3.05
N GLN A 16 5.81 24.70 -2.25
CA GLN A 16 6.57 23.90 -1.29
C GLN A 16 7.48 22.89 -2.00
N GLY A 17 8.71 22.76 -1.50
CA GLY A 17 9.68 21.77 -1.98
C GLY A 17 9.26 20.34 -1.62
N HIS A 18 9.60 19.39 -2.49
CA HIS A 18 9.25 17.98 -2.32
C HIS A 18 10.38 17.05 -2.80
N TYR A 19 10.39 15.83 -2.29
CA TYR A 19 11.29 14.78 -2.77
C TYR A 19 10.76 14.20 -4.08
N ALA A 20 11.55 14.30 -5.14
CA ALA A 20 11.22 13.65 -6.41
C ALA A 20 11.79 12.22 -6.43
N ASN A 21 10.90 11.24 -6.57
CA ASN A 21 11.28 9.86 -6.78
C ASN A 21 11.38 9.58 -8.29
N ASN A 22 12.59 9.27 -8.76
CA ASN A 22 12.86 8.91 -10.16
C ASN A 22 12.56 7.42 -10.43
N ARG A 23 11.47 6.88 -9.89
CA ARG A 23 11.08 5.50 -10.19
C ARG A 23 10.57 5.46 -11.63
N SER A 24 11.42 5.00 -12.55
CA SER A 24 11.06 4.75 -13.93
C SER A 24 9.86 3.81 -13.98
N LYS A 25 8.79 4.23 -14.66
CA LYS A 25 7.57 3.43 -14.84
C LYS A 25 7.92 2.20 -15.67
N SER A 26 8.17 1.08 -15.00
CA SER A 26 8.39 -0.21 -15.67
C SER A 26 7.04 -0.77 -16.09
N PHE A 27 6.71 -0.69 -17.38
CA PHE A 27 5.57 -1.40 -17.94
C PHE A 27 5.91 -2.89 -17.93
N SER A 28 5.32 -3.63 -16.98
CA SER A 28 5.49 -5.07 -16.88
C SER A 28 4.76 -5.75 -18.04
N ASN A 29 5.51 -6.18 -19.05
CA ASN A 29 5.02 -7.11 -20.07
C ASN A 29 4.89 -8.48 -19.39
N LYS A 30 3.66 -8.97 -19.25
CA LYS A 30 3.36 -10.19 -18.50
C LYS A 30 3.57 -11.41 -19.40
N ASN A 31 4.77 -11.97 -19.37
CA ASN A 31 5.13 -13.15 -20.15
C ASN A 31 4.61 -14.42 -19.43
N ASN A 32 3.88 -15.28 -20.15
CA ASN A 32 3.18 -16.47 -19.65
C ASN A 32 4.11 -17.65 -19.29
N GLY A 33 5.08 -17.46 -18.38
CA GLY A 33 6.09 -18.47 -18.02
C GLY A 33 5.65 -19.55 -17.03
N CYS A 34 4.47 -19.43 -16.42
CA CYS A 34 4.04 -20.34 -15.34
C CYS A 34 3.44 -21.67 -15.84
N LEU A 35 3.08 -21.75 -17.14
CA LEU A 35 2.37 -22.92 -17.68
C LEU A 35 3.30 -24.05 -18.13
N VAL A 36 4.59 -23.76 -18.38
CA VAL A 36 5.57 -24.76 -18.85
C VAL A 36 6.17 -25.58 -17.68
N LEU A 37 6.29 -24.98 -16.49
CA LEU A 37 6.89 -25.64 -15.32
C LEU A 37 5.96 -26.65 -14.62
N LEU A 38 4.63 -26.50 -14.77
CA LEU A 38 3.66 -27.41 -14.15
C LEU A 38 3.58 -28.79 -14.84
N LEU A 39 3.94 -28.89 -16.12
CA LEU A 39 3.88 -30.17 -16.85
C LEU A 39 5.09 -31.08 -16.61
N ALA A 40 6.23 -30.51 -16.16
CA ALA A 40 7.48 -31.26 -15.95
C ALA A 40 7.62 -31.87 -14.54
N GLY A 41 6.86 -31.39 -13.55
CA GLY A 41 6.97 -31.83 -12.15
C GLY A 41 6.20 -33.12 -11.78
N LEU A 42 5.36 -33.65 -12.68
CA LEU A 42 4.46 -34.77 -12.37
C LEU A 42 5.15 -36.16 -12.40
N LEU A 43 6.40 -36.27 -12.83
CA LEU A 43 7.08 -37.56 -13.02
C LEU A 43 8.17 -37.90 -11.99
N LEU A 44 8.56 -36.97 -11.11
CA LEU A 44 9.61 -37.22 -10.11
C LEU A 44 9.12 -36.76 -8.73
N GLY A 45 8.45 -37.68 -8.03
CA GLY A 45 7.88 -37.47 -6.71
C GLY A 45 8.94 -37.29 -5.62
N LEU A 46 9.35 -36.04 -5.38
CA LEU A 46 9.99 -35.61 -4.13
C LEU A 46 9.46 -34.20 -3.75
N PRO A 47 8.87 -34.01 -2.56
CA PRO A 47 8.38 -32.71 -2.13
C PRO A 47 9.55 -31.80 -1.76
N MET A 48 9.80 -30.75 -2.56
CA MET A 48 10.64 -29.63 -2.13
C MET A 48 9.94 -28.88 -0.99
N SER A 49 10.28 -29.23 0.25
CA SER A 49 10.00 -28.37 1.41
C SER A 49 11.05 -27.25 1.42
N CYS A 50 10.80 -26.17 0.69
CA CYS A 50 11.44 -24.89 0.93
C CYS A 50 10.70 -24.19 2.07
N SER A 51 11.21 -24.33 3.30
CA SER A 51 10.93 -23.39 4.37
C SER A 51 12.11 -22.44 4.48
N ASP A 52 11.96 -21.22 3.99
CA ASP A 52 12.20 -20.01 4.77
C ASP A 52 11.56 -18.80 4.07
N SER A 53 11.21 -17.81 4.88
CA SER A 53 10.73 -16.48 4.54
C SER A 53 9.22 -16.39 4.27
N SER A 54 8.50 -16.30 5.38
CA SER A 54 7.38 -15.40 5.62
C SER A 54 6.78 -14.79 4.36
N SER A 55 5.60 -15.32 4.05
CA SER A 55 4.60 -14.77 3.16
C SER A 55 4.29 -13.31 3.48
N ASP A 56 5.06 -12.40 2.92
CA ASP A 56 4.66 -11.01 2.70
C ASP A 56 5.21 -10.59 1.34
N SER A 57 4.59 -11.11 0.29
CA SER A 57 4.62 -10.50 -1.03
C SER A 57 3.22 -10.01 -1.40
N PRO A 58 3.14 -8.79 -1.94
CA PRO A 58 1.92 -8.02 -2.08
C PRO A 58 1.10 -8.48 -3.30
N ASP A 59 -0.20 -8.20 -3.23
CA ASP A 59 -1.14 -8.16 -4.34
C ASP A 59 -1.65 -9.50 -4.92
N LYS A 60 -2.71 -10.02 -4.31
CA LYS A 60 -3.94 -10.39 -5.04
C LYS A 60 -5.15 -10.31 -4.12
N PRO A 61 -6.32 -9.81 -4.58
CA PRO A 61 -7.52 -9.67 -3.76
C PRO A 61 -8.16 -11.04 -3.53
N SER A 62 -7.51 -11.86 -2.73
CA SER A 62 -8.23 -12.79 -1.89
C SER A 62 -9.04 -11.90 -0.97
N LYS A 63 -10.37 -11.95 -1.08
CA LYS A 63 -11.25 -11.51 0.01
C LYS A 63 -10.51 -11.90 1.29
N PRO A 64 -10.06 -10.95 2.14
CA PRO A 64 -9.70 -11.35 3.48
C PRO A 64 -10.92 -12.11 3.99
N ASN A 65 -10.73 -13.01 4.93
CA ASN A 65 -11.86 -13.47 5.72
C ASN A 65 -12.41 -12.24 6.47
N SER A 66 -13.18 -11.39 5.77
CA SER A 66 -13.10 -9.93 5.89
C SER A 66 -14.26 -9.43 6.71
N ASN A 67 -14.22 -9.71 8.00
CA ASN A 67 -14.96 -8.91 8.96
C ASN A 67 -14.14 -7.68 9.34
N CYS A 68 -13.50 -7.04 8.36
CA CYS A 68 -12.88 -5.73 8.58
C CYS A 68 -14.04 -4.72 8.66
N PRO A 69 -14.18 -3.98 9.77
CA PRO A 69 -15.27 -3.03 9.91
C PRO A 69 -15.16 -1.94 8.84
N THR A 70 -16.26 -1.64 8.17
CA THR A 70 -16.34 -0.60 7.12
C THR A 70 -16.40 0.81 7.72
N LYS A 71 -15.67 1.05 8.81
CA LYS A 71 -15.58 2.36 9.47
C LYS A 71 -14.87 3.32 8.53
N THR A 72 -15.49 4.46 8.28
CA THR A 72 -14.98 5.56 7.47
C THR A 72 -14.65 6.75 8.35
N CYS A 73 -14.00 7.78 7.79
CA CYS A 73 -13.74 9.01 8.53
C CYS A 73 -15.03 9.69 9.05
N GLY A 74 -16.18 9.48 8.41
CA GLY A 74 -17.46 9.98 8.90
C GLY A 74 -17.96 9.30 10.18
N ASP A 75 -17.40 8.15 10.56
CA ASP A 75 -17.75 7.42 11.78
C ASP A 75 -17.02 7.95 13.03
N PHE A 76 -16.09 8.89 12.87
CA PHE A 76 -15.27 9.44 13.95
C PHE A 76 -15.53 10.94 14.13
N SER A 77 -15.63 11.37 15.38
CA SER A 77 -15.78 12.79 15.72
C SER A 77 -14.46 13.56 15.71
N SER A 78 -13.32 12.88 15.74
CA SER A 78 -11.99 13.50 15.73
C SER A 78 -10.92 12.65 15.04
N GLN A 79 -9.90 13.33 14.54
CA GLN A 79 -8.73 12.73 13.89
C GLN A 79 -8.00 11.76 14.83
N SER A 80 -7.87 12.11 16.11
CA SER A 80 -7.23 11.26 17.13
C SER A 80 -7.93 9.90 17.31
N ALA A 81 -9.27 9.89 17.31
CA ALA A 81 -10.04 8.66 17.44
C ALA A 81 -9.91 7.77 16.18
N ALA A 82 -9.94 8.39 14.99
CA ALA A 82 -9.71 7.70 13.73
C ALA A 82 -8.30 7.11 13.66
N GLN A 83 -7.28 7.88 14.06
CA GLN A 83 -5.88 7.46 14.10
C GLN A 83 -5.66 6.26 15.02
N SER A 84 -6.27 6.29 16.21
CA SER A 84 -6.17 5.18 17.16
C SER A 84 -6.76 3.89 16.56
N THR A 85 -7.89 4.02 15.85
CA THR A 85 -8.53 2.89 15.18
C THR A 85 -7.69 2.38 14.02
N TYR A 86 -7.15 3.27 13.19
CA TYR A 86 -6.23 2.92 12.11
C TYR A 86 -5.00 2.17 12.64
N ASN A 87 -4.39 2.67 13.71
CA ASN A 87 -3.22 2.05 14.33
C ASN A 87 -3.50 0.67 14.92
N SER A 88 -4.73 0.40 15.38
CA SER A 88 -5.11 -0.92 15.91
C SER A 88 -5.09 -2.02 14.85
N ASN A 89 -5.46 -1.69 13.61
CA ASN A 89 -5.43 -2.63 12.48
C ASN A 89 -5.34 -1.88 11.15
N LYS A 90 -4.11 -1.55 10.74
CA LYS A 90 -3.85 -0.80 9.50
C LYS A 90 -4.37 -1.52 8.26
N SER A 91 -4.34 -2.86 8.26
CA SER A 91 -4.81 -3.67 7.13
C SER A 91 -6.33 -3.61 6.96
N CYS A 92 -7.10 -3.58 8.05
CA CYS A 92 -8.56 -3.47 8.00
C CYS A 92 -9.06 -2.03 7.84
N TYR A 93 -8.33 -1.06 8.39
CA TYR A 93 -8.71 0.35 8.39
C TYR A 93 -7.91 1.19 7.40
N LYS A 94 -7.32 0.58 6.37
CA LYS A 94 -6.57 1.29 5.32
C LYS A 94 -7.38 2.39 4.64
N ASN A 95 -8.71 2.31 4.71
CA ASN A 95 -9.62 3.30 4.15
C ASN A 95 -9.75 4.57 5.00
N LEU A 96 -9.22 4.57 6.24
CA LEU A 96 -9.10 5.77 7.07
C LEU A 96 -7.91 6.64 6.65
N ASP A 97 -6.91 6.06 5.99
CA ASP A 97 -5.69 6.70 5.49
C ASP A 97 -5.59 6.40 3.99
N ALA A 98 -6.41 7.12 3.21
CA ALA A 98 -6.64 6.79 1.81
C ALA A 98 -5.44 7.15 0.91
N ASP A 99 -4.66 8.14 1.31
CA ASP A 99 -3.42 8.56 0.65
C ASP A 99 -2.19 7.81 1.16
N GLY A 100 -2.28 7.14 2.31
CA GLY A 100 -1.26 6.25 2.84
C GLY A 100 -0.08 7.00 3.44
N ASP A 101 -0.33 8.23 3.95
CA ASP A 101 0.69 9.07 4.56
C ASP A 101 0.94 8.71 6.04
N GLY A 102 0.13 7.79 6.58
CA GLY A 102 0.18 7.31 7.96
C GLY A 102 -0.70 8.11 8.92
N ILE A 103 -1.40 9.13 8.43
CA ILE A 103 -2.32 9.99 9.18
C ILE A 103 -3.74 9.64 8.75
N ALA A 104 -4.48 9.00 9.65
CA ALA A 104 -5.87 8.67 9.38
C ALA A 104 -6.75 9.92 9.48
N CYS A 105 -7.62 10.10 8.49
CA CYS A 105 -8.69 11.08 8.46
C CYS A 105 -8.21 12.49 8.80
N GLU A 106 -7.17 12.97 8.11
CA GLU A 106 -6.55 14.28 8.36
C GLU A 106 -7.52 15.46 8.16
N ASN A 107 -8.64 15.22 7.49
CA ASN A 107 -9.73 16.16 7.29
C ASN A 107 -10.64 16.36 8.53
N LEU A 108 -10.52 15.53 9.57
CA LEU A 108 -11.24 15.71 10.83
C LEU A 108 -10.52 16.70 11.76
N SER A 109 -11.28 17.41 12.58
CA SER A 109 -10.71 18.22 13.67
C SER A 109 -9.96 17.34 14.68
N LYS A 110 -8.85 17.86 15.21
CA LYS A 110 -8.02 17.19 16.23
C LYS A 110 -8.66 17.25 17.61
#